data_AF-A0AAA9TNH1-F1
#
_entry.id   AF-A0AAA9TNH1-F1
#
_cell.length_a   1.000
_cell.length_b   1.000
_cell.length_c   1.000
_cell.angle_alpha   90.00
_cell.angle_beta   90.00
_cell.angle_gamma   90.00
#
_symmetry.space_group_name_H-M   'P 1'
#
loop_
_entity.id
_entity.type
_entity.pdbx_description
1 polymer ?
#
loop_
_entity_poly.entity_id
_entity_poly.type
_entity_poly.pdbx_seq_one_letter_code
_entity_poly.pdbx_strand_id
1 'polypeptide(L)'
;MAPEMDQFYRSTMAIYKSILEQFNPALENLVYLGNNYLRAFHALSEAAEVYFNAIQKIGEQALQSSTSQILGEILVQMSDTQRHLNSDLEVVASLMAQVVKNLPSRQETQVPSLSQEDPLAEEMATHSSILAWEIPWIEEPGGLQSMGLQTVRHD
;
A
#
# COMPACT_ATOMS: atom_id res chain seq x y z
N MET A 1 -32.26 -9.99 -11.46
CA MET A 1 -31.34 -11.09 -11.13
C MET A 1 -30.07 -11.11 -11.99
N ALA A 2 -30.13 -11.32 -13.31
CA ALA A 2 -28.93 -11.34 -14.17
C ALA A 2 -28.06 -10.04 -14.19
N PRO A 3 -28.64 -8.81 -14.23
CA PRO A 3 -27.82 -7.59 -14.30
C PRO A 3 -27.13 -7.21 -12.97
N GLU A 4 -27.67 -7.64 -11.83
CA GLU A 4 -27.07 -7.36 -10.51
C GLU A 4 -25.80 -8.20 -10.26
N MET A 5 -25.79 -9.45 -10.75
CA MET A 5 -24.62 -10.32 -10.68
C MET A 5 -23.46 -9.82 -11.55
N ASP A 6 -23.74 -9.28 -12.76
CA ASP A 6 -22.72 -8.69 -13.62
C ASP A 6 -22.13 -7.42 -12.98
N GLN A 7 -22.96 -6.61 -12.32
CA GLN A 7 -22.52 -5.44 -11.58
C GLN A 7 -21.64 -5.80 -10.38
N PHE A 8 -22.01 -6.84 -9.62
CA PHE A 8 -21.21 -7.33 -8.50
C PHE A 8 -19.83 -7.81 -8.97
N TYR A 9 -19.80 -8.63 -10.03
CA TYR A 9 -18.55 -9.13 -10.62
C TYR A 9 -17.63 -7.99 -11.10
N ARG A 10 -18.16 -7.02 -11.85
CA ARG A 10 -17.39 -5.86 -12.32
C ARG A 10 -16.86 -5.01 -11.18
N SER A 11 -17.65 -4.82 -10.13
CA SER A 11 -17.24 -4.05 -8.95
C SER A 11 -16.11 -4.75 -8.21
N THR A 12 -16.23 -6.06 -8.01
CA THR A 12 -15.18 -6.89 -7.39
C THR A 12 -13.88 -6.86 -8.21
N MET A 13 -13.95 -7.06 -9.53
CA MET A 13 -12.78 -7.00 -10.41
C MET A 13 -12.12 -5.60 -10.43
N ALA A 14 -12.92 -4.53 -10.36
CA ALA A 14 -12.41 -3.16 -10.28
C ALA A 14 -11.64 -2.91 -8.96
N ILE A 15 -12.08 -3.51 -7.85
CA ILE A 15 -11.37 -3.44 -6.56
C ILE A 15 -10.02 -4.16 -6.66
N TYR A 16 -9.97 -5.39 -7.18
CA TYR A 16 -8.71 -6.11 -7.38
C TYR A 16 -7.71 -5.32 -8.23
N LYS A 17 -8.19 -4.79 -9.36
CA LYS A 17 -7.37 -3.95 -10.24
C LYS A 17 -6.85 -2.70 -9.52
N SER A 18 -7.69 -2.03 -8.73
CA SER A 18 -7.29 -0.87 -7.93
C SER A 18 -6.21 -1.22 -6.89
N ILE A 19 -6.32 -2.36 -6.22
CA ILE A 19 -5.33 -2.81 -5.24
C ILE A 19 -3.97 -3.07 -5.90
N LEU A 20 -3.98 -3.82 -7.01
CA LEU A 20 -2.75 -4.22 -7.70
C LEU A 20 -2.06 -3.05 -8.41
N GLU A 21 -2.83 -2.21 -9.11
CA GLU A 21 -2.27 -1.20 -10.00
C GLU A 21 -2.08 0.17 -9.33
N GLN A 22 -2.81 0.48 -8.25
CA GLN A 22 -2.74 1.79 -7.59
C GLN A 22 -2.25 1.69 -6.15
N PHE A 23 -2.89 0.86 -5.33
CA PHE A 23 -2.57 0.80 -3.90
C PHE A 23 -1.18 0.21 -3.64
N ASN A 24 -0.84 -0.91 -4.28
CA ASN A 24 0.45 -1.57 -4.07
C ASN A 24 1.65 -0.69 -4.47
N PRO A 25 1.68 -0.07 -5.67
CA PRO A 25 2.73 0.87 -6.02
C PRO A 25 2.78 2.11 -5.11
N ALA A 26 1.63 2.61 -4.65
CA ALA A 26 1.59 3.74 -3.72
C ALA A 26 2.22 3.40 -2.36
N LEU A 27 2.04 2.17 -1.87
CA LEU A 27 2.69 1.67 -0.65
C LEU A 27 4.20 1.50 -0.82
N GLU A 28 4.68 0.98 -1.95
CA GLU A 28 6.13 0.92 -2.23
C GLU A 28 6.76 2.32 -2.20
N ASN A 29 6.10 3.30 -2.81
CA ASN A 29 6.54 4.69 -2.77
C ASN A 29 6.53 5.25 -1.34
N LEU A 30 5.51 4.91 -0.53
CA LEU A 30 5.46 5.31 0.88
C LEU A 30 6.63 4.73 1.69
N VAL A 31 6.97 3.45 1.48
CA VAL A 31 8.14 2.80 2.08
C VAL A 31 9.43 3.49 1.66
N TYR A 32 9.57 3.83 0.37
CA TYR A 32 10.72 4.56 -0.14
C TYR A 32 10.86 5.94 0.53
N LEU A 33 9.77 6.72 0.58
CA LEU A 33 9.75 8.04 1.22
C LEU A 33 10.04 7.94 2.73
N GLY A 34 9.50 6.93 3.41
CA GLY A 34 9.76 6.67 4.82
C GLY A 34 11.24 6.38 5.08
N ASN A 35 11.88 5.55 4.25
CA ASN A 35 13.32 5.29 4.35
C ASN A 35 14.17 6.56 4.09
N ASN A 36 13.80 7.35 3.10
CA ASN A 36 14.49 8.60 2.81
C ASN A 36 14.37 9.60 3.98
N TYR A 37 13.18 9.69 4.58
CA TYR A 37 12.95 10.50 5.77
C TYR A 37 13.81 10.05 6.94
N LEU A 38 13.86 8.75 7.25
CA LEU A 38 14.68 8.21 8.34
C LEU A 38 16.16 8.51 8.15
N ARG A 39 16.67 8.40 6.91
CA ARG A 39 18.06 8.73 6.60
C ARG A 39 18.36 10.22 6.79
N ALA A 40 17.49 11.09 6.28
CA ALA A 40 17.64 12.54 6.45
C ALA A 40 17.56 12.95 7.92
N PHE A 41 16.65 12.32 8.66
CA PHE A 41 16.50 12.52 10.09
C PHE A 41 17.76 12.14 10.87
N HIS A 42 18.32 10.94 10.62
CA HIS A 42 19.56 10.49 11.26
C HIS A 42 20.73 11.45 10.99
N ALA A 43 20.93 11.83 9.72
CA ALA A 43 22.00 12.75 9.35
C ALA A 43 21.84 14.13 10.03
N LEU A 44 20.59 14.61 10.16
CA LEU A 44 20.30 15.85 10.88
C LEU A 44 20.59 15.73 12.38
N SER A 45 20.20 14.62 13.00
CA SER A 45 20.48 14.34 14.42
C SER A 45 21.99 14.29 14.72
N GLU A 46 22.77 13.61 13.88
CA GLU A 46 24.23 13.56 14.01
C GLU A 46 24.86 14.94 13.85
N ALA A 47 24.42 15.72 12.85
CA ALA A 47 24.91 17.07 12.64
C ALA A 47 24.54 18.01 13.81
N ALA A 48 23.33 17.89 14.34
CA ALA A 48 22.87 18.65 15.50
C ALA A 48 23.68 18.29 16.74
N GLU A 49 23.98 17.01 16.97
CA GLU A 49 24.82 16.57 18.09
C GLU A 49 26.20 17.24 18.04
N VAL A 50 26.86 17.27 16.89
CA VAL A 50 28.15 17.95 16.72
C VAL A 50 28.04 19.44 17.04
N TYR A 51 27.00 20.10 16.52
CA TYR A 51 26.77 21.53 16.73
C TYR A 51 26.55 21.86 18.21
N PHE A 52 25.66 21.13 18.90
CA PHE A 52 25.35 21.38 20.31
C PHE A 52 26.48 20.94 21.25
N ASN A 53 27.28 19.93 20.89
CA ASN A 53 28.51 19.61 21.62
C ASN A 53 29.54 20.75 21.54
N ALA A 54 29.62 21.47 20.41
CA ALA A 54 30.46 22.66 20.31
C ALA A 54 29.92 23.83 21.16
N ILE A 55 28.60 24.04 21.16
CA ILE A 55 27.95 25.04 22.02
C ILE A 55 28.19 24.74 23.50
N GLN A 56 28.04 23.48 23.91
CA GLN A 56 28.28 23.06 25.29
C GLN A 56 29.69 23.42 25.75
N LYS A 57 30.70 23.12 24.93
CA LYS A 57 32.11 23.48 25.22
C LYS A 57 32.32 24.99 25.37
N ILE A 58 31.66 25.81 24.53
CA ILE A 58 31.71 27.27 24.66
C ILE A 58 31.02 27.70 25.98
N GLY A 59 29.90 27.07 26.33
CA GLY A 59 29.20 27.30 27.60
C GLY A 59 30.08 26.97 28.81
N GLU A 60 30.75 25.81 28.79
CA GLU A 60 31.70 25.37 29.82
C GLU A 60 32.86 26.36 30.00
N GLN A 61 33.37 26.94 28.90
CA GLN A 61 34.39 27.99 28.98
C GLN A 61 33.82 29.28 29.58
N ALA A 62 32.63 29.70 29.18
CA ALA A 62 31.97 30.90 29.70
C ALA A 62 31.62 30.78 31.19
N LEU A 63 31.37 29.57 31.71
CA LEU A 63 31.18 29.28 33.14
C LEU A 63 32.43 29.55 33.98
N GLN A 64 33.63 29.42 33.40
CA GLN A 64 34.89 29.72 34.09
C GLN A 64 35.18 31.23 34.15
N SER A 65 34.36 32.06 33.51
CA SER A 65 34.51 33.51 33.46
C SER A 65 33.56 34.20 34.44
N SER A 66 34.09 35.14 35.20
CA SER A 66 33.34 35.89 36.23
C SER A 66 32.27 36.82 35.66
N THR A 67 32.37 37.22 34.40
CA THR A 67 31.43 38.17 33.75
C THR A 67 30.41 37.49 32.85
N SER A 68 30.64 36.25 32.45
CA SER A 68 29.81 35.52 31.47
C SER A 68 29.21 34.22 32.00
N GLN A 69 29.26 33.99 33.32
CA GLN A 69 28.79 32.76 33.94
C GLN A 69 27.33 32.42 33.57
N ILE A 70 26.42 33.39 33.65
CA ILE A 70 24.99 33.20 33.29
C ILE A 70 24.84 32.79 31.83
N LEU A 71 25.63 33.38 30.92
CA LEU A 71 25.62 32.98 29.52
C LEU A 71 26.11 31.53 29.35
N GLY A 72 27.13 31.15 30.12
CA GLY A 72 27.62 29.77 30.17
C GLY A 72 26.54 28.76 30.60
N GLU A 73 25.79 29.08 31.66
CA GLU A 73 24.66 28.25 32.13
C GLU A 73 23.60 28.07 31.04
N ILE A 74 23.24 29.15 30.34
CA ILE A 74 22.24 29.11 29.25
C ILE A 74 22.73 28.22 28.10
N LEU A 75 23.99 28.34 27.67
CA LEU A 75 24.53 27.56 26.54
C LEU A 75 24.60 26.07 26.87
N VAL A 76 24.99 25.72 28.09
CA VAL A 76 24.98 24.32 28.56
C VAL A 76 23.54 23.80 28.62
N GLN A 77 22.61 24.55 29.21
CA GLN A 77 21.19 24.17 29.27
C GLN A 77 20.55 23.99 27.89
N MET A 78 20.86 24.87 26.93
CA MET A 78 20.38 24.73 25.55
C MET A 78 20.87 23.43 24.91
N SER A 79 22.13 23.08 25.16
CA SER A 79 22.74 21.85 24.63
C SER A 79 22.11 20.60 25.26
N ASP A 80 21.89 20.61 26.57
CA ASP A 80 21.23 19.51 27.27
C ASP A 80 19.76 19.37 26.86
N THR A 81 19.06 20.50 26.67
CA THR A 81 17.68 20.50 26.16
C THR A 81 17.60 19.90 24.77
N GLN A 82 18.53 20.21 23.87
CA GLN A 82 18.54 19.56 22.57
C GLN A 82 18.79 18.05 22.71
N ARG A 83 19.74 17.63 23.54
CA ARG A 83 20.07 16.21 23.69
C ARG A 83 18.85 15.42 24.17
N HIS A 84 18.08 15.97 25.10
CA HIS A 84 16.83 15.39 25.55
C HIS A 84 15.79 15.31 24.43
N LEU A 85 15.56 16.41 23.70
CA LEU A 85 14.64 16.43 22.55
C LEU A 85 15.03 15.41 21.47
N ASN A 86 16.33 15.24 21.20
CA ASN A 86 16.81 14.29 20.21
C ASN A 86 16.56 12.85 20.66
N SER A 87 16.76 12.56 21.95
CA SER A 87 16.43 11.25 22.54
C SER A 87 14.94 10.94 22.48
N ASP A 88 14.07 11.90 22.77
CA ASP A 88 12.62 11.72 22.67
C ASP A 88 12.18 11.46 21.22
N LEU A 89 12.81 12.16 20.27
CA LEU A 89 12.51 12.04 18.85
C LEU A 89 13.00 10.71 18.25
N GLU A 90 14.01 10.09 18.85
CA GLU A 90 14.46 8.74 18.49
C GLU A 90 13.36 7.69 18.69
N VAL A 91 12.50 7.85 19.71
CA VAL A 91 11.33 6.99 19.92
C VAL A 91 10.36 7.11 18.74
N VAL A 92 10.10 8.32 18.25
CA VAL A 92 9.24 8.55 17.07
C VAL A 92 9.88 7.98 15.81
N ALA A 93 11.19 8.17 15.62
CA ALA A 93 11.93 7.57 14.51
C ALA A 93 11.86 6.02 14.55
N SER A 94 11.92 5.42 15.74
CA SER A 94 11.79 3.97 15.91
C SER A 94 10.41 3.44 15.51
N LEU A 95 9.33 4.20 15.77
CA LEU A 95 7.98 3.85 15.33
C LEU A 95 7.87 3.93 13.81
N MET A 96 8.41 4.99 13.21
CA MET A 96 8.45 5.14 11.75
C MET A 96 9.24 4.01 11.09
N ALA A 97 10.38 3.61 11.67
CA ALA A 97 11.16 2.48 11.20
C ALA A 97 10.39 1.16 11.28
N GLN A 98 9.57 0.96 12.32
CA GLN A 98 8.69 -0.21 12.41
C GLN A 98 7.60 -0.21 11.34
N VAL A 99 6.96 0.94 11.08
CA VAL A 99 5.94 1.06 10.02
C VAL A 99 6.54 0.74 8.66
N VAL A 100 7.70 1.32 8.34
CA VAL A 100 8.42 1.10 7.08
C VAL A 100 8.86 -0.36 6.92
N LYS A 101 9.25 -1.03 8.01
CA LYS A 101 9.62 -2.46 7.99
C LYS A 101 8.42 -3.41 7.83
N ASN A 102 7.30 -3.08 8.46
CA ASN A 102 6.12 -3.96 8.47
C ASN A 102 5.28 -3.85 7.19
N LEU A 103 5.27 -2.70 6.51
CA LEU A 103 4.48 -2.49 5.29
C LEU A 103 4.78 -3.51 4.17
N PRO A 104 6.05 -3.74 3.77
CA PRO A 104 6.39 -4.70 2.71
C PRO A 104 5.94 -6.12 3.03
N SER A 105 6.19 -6.58 4.26
CA SER A 105 5.82 -7.95 4.68
C SER A 105 4.31 -8.22 4.62
N ARG A 106 3.48 -7.18 4.84
CA ARG A 106 2.02 -7.30 4.70
C ARG A 106 1.60 -7.34 3.23
N GLN A 107 2.27 -6.60 2.35
CA GLN A 107 2.02 -6.67 0.91
C GLN A 107 2.42 -8.03 0.33
N GLU A 108 3.61 -8.54 0.67
CA GLU A 108 4.11 -9.84 0.22
C GLU A 108 3.19 -11.00 0.65
N THR A 109 2.49 -10.85 1.78
CA THR A 109 1.50 -11.84 2.23
C THR A 109 0.15 -11.67 1.51
N GLN A 110 -0.24 -10.43 1.16
CA GLN A 110 -1.54 -10.13 0.54
C GLN A 110 -1.56 -10.34 -0.99
N VAL A 111 -0.45 -10.11 -1.69
CA VAL A 111 -0.37 -10.26 -3.15
C VAL A 111 -0.65 -11.70 -3.60
N PRO A 112 -0.07 -12.76 -2.98
CA PRO A 112 -0.38 -14.14 -3.33
C PRO A 112 -1.82 -14.53 -3.01
N SER A 113 -2.39 -14.04 -1.90
CA SER A 113 -3.79 -14.33 -1.54
C SER A 113 -4.78 -13.72 -2.53
N LEU A 114 -4.53 -12.50 -3.03
CA LEU A 114 -5.38 -11.86 -4.04
C LEU A 114 -5.29 -12.57 -5.40
N SER A 115 -4.11 -13.09 -5.76
CA SER A 115 -3.94 -13.94 -6.95
C SER A 115 -4.57 -15.33 -6.82
N GLN A 116 -4.80 -15.81 -5.60
CA GLN A 116 -5.47 -17.09 -5.32
C GLN A 116 -7.00 -16.98 -5.30
N GLU A 117 -7.59 -15.78 -5.40
CA GLU A 117 -9.05 -15.55 -5.41
C GLU A 117 -9.67 -15.57 -6.83
N ASP A 118 -8.85 -15.54 -7.89
CA ASP A 118 -9.25 -15.72 -9.30
C ASP A 118 -10.00 -17.06 -9.60
N PRO A 119 -9.67 -18.20 -8.95
CA PRO A 119 -10.45 -19.45 -9.06
C PRO A 119 -11.88 -19.34 -8.55
N LEU A 120 -12.17 -18.47 -7.57
CA LEU A 120 -13.54 -18.24 -7.07
C LEU A 120 -14.37 -17.41 -8.05
N ALA A 121 -13.72 -16.49 -8.78
CA ALA A 121 -14.35 -15.75 -9.87
C ALA A 121 -14.71 -16.69 -11.05
N GLU A 122 -13.83 -17.66 -11.35
CA GLU A 122 -14.06 -18.72 -12.35
C GLU A 122 -15.15 -19.72 -11.89
N GLU A 123 -15.17 -20.10 -10.62
CA GLU A 123 -16.21 -20.95 -10.01
C GLU A 123 -17.59 -20.25 -10.02
N MET A 124 -17.66 -18.95 -9.70
CA MET A 124 -18.89 -18.17 -9.78
C MET A 124 -19.40 -18.00 -11.22
N ALA A 125 -18.52 -17.85 -12.21
CA ALA A 125 -18.89 -17.85 -13.63
C ALA A 125 -19.41 -19.22 -14.08
N THR A 126 -18.84 -20.30 -13.54
CA THR A 126 -19.27 -21.68 -13.79
C THR A 126 -20.63 -21.96 -13.16
N HIS A 127 -20.86 -21.55 -11.90
CA HIS A 127 -22.15 -21.68 -11.23
C HIS A 127 -23.25 -20.78 -11.83
N SER A 128 -22.91 -19.58 -12.32
CA SER A 128 -23.83 -18.71 -13.06
C SER A 128 -24.24 -19.32 -14.42
N SER A 129 -23.36 -20.12 -15.02
CA SER A 129 -23.65 -20.89 -16.23
C SER A 129 -24.52 -22.12 -15.96
N ILE A 130 -24.50 -22.71 -14.76
CA ILE A 130 -25.31 -23.89 -14.40
C ILE A 130 -26.81 -23.55 -14.30
N LEU A 131 -27.17 -22.30 -13.96
CA LEU A 131 -28.58 -21.86 -13.98
C LEU A 131 -29.09 -21.47 -15.38
N ALA A 132 -28.22 -21.39 -16.39
CA ALA A 132 -28.61 -21.02 -17.75
C ALA A 132 -29.07 -22.21 -18.61
N TRP A 133 -28.89 -23.46 -18.15
CA TRP A 133 -29.20 -24.68 -18.94
C TRP A 133 -30.41 -25.49 -18.46
N GLU A 134 -31.15 -25.07 -17.43
CA GLU A 134 -32.35 -25.79 -16.93
C GLU A 134 -33.69 -25.08 -17.20
N ILE A 135 -33.87 -24.50 -18.40
CA ILE A 135 -35.22 -24.22 -18.91
C ILE A 135 -35.33 -24.71 -20.37
N PRO A 136 -36.03 -25.83 -20.62
CA PRO A 136 -36.34 -26.26 -21.98
C PRO A 136 -37.45 -25.37 -22.53
N TRP A 137 -37.15 -24.55 -23.52
CA TRP A 137 -38.17 -23.82 -24.28
C TRP A 137 -39.10 -24.80 -25.01
N ILE A 138 -40.41 -24.70 -24.72
CA ILE A 138 -41.50 -25.36 -25.43
C ILE A 138 -41.96 -24.47 -26.60
N GLU A 139 -41.95 -25.07 -27.79
CA GLU A 139 -42.74 -24.86 -29.02
C GLU A 139 -43.12 -23.44 -29.54
N GLU A 140 -42.76 -23.20 -30.81
CA GLU A 140 -43.60 -22.47 -31.78
C GLU A 140 -44.25 -23.51 -32.73
N PRO A 141 -45.59 -23.57 -32.90
CA PRO A 141 -46.23 -24.49 -33.81
C PRO A 141 -46.53 -23.84 -35.18
N GLY A 142 -46.00 -24.47 -36.23
CA GLY A 142 -46.64 -24.49 -37.55
C GLY A 142 -45.99 -23.65 -38.64
N GLY A 143 -45.64 -24.31 -39.76
CA GLY A 143 -45.39 -23.58 -41.00
C GLY A 143 -44.51 -24.24 -42.07
N LEU A 144 -44.91 -25.43 -42.53
CA LEU A 144 -44.68 -25.95 -43.89
C LEU A 144 -43.26 -26.39 -44.33
N GLN A 145 -43.25 -27.68 -44.69
CA GLN A 145 -42.30 -28.39 -45.54
C GLN A 145 -41.77 -27.56 -46.71
N SER A 146 -40.45 -27.55 -46.89
CA SER A 146 -39.85 -27.36 -48.21
C SER A 146 -38.88 -28.50 -48.46
N MET A 147 -39.25 -29.31 -49.45
CA MET A 147 -38.68 -30.59 -49.80
C MET A 147 -37.34 -30.41 -50.54
N GLY A 148 -36.47 -31.41 -50.40
CA GLY A 148 -35.05 -31.38 -50.72
C GLY A 148 -34.65 -31.06 -52.17
N LEU A 149 -33.42 -30.54 -52.24
CA LEU A 149 -32.61 -30.25 -53.41
C LEU A 149 -32.14 -31.54 -54.13
N GLN A 150 -31.95 -31.41 -55.44
CA GLN A 150 -31.04 -32.15 -56.35
C GLN A 150 -31.58 -33.30 -57.20
N THR A 151 -31.78 -32.92 -58.46
CA THR A 151 -31.37 -33.60 -59.70
C THR A 151 -30.27 -34.65 -59.53
N VAL A 152 -30.54 -35.88 -59.95
CA VAL A 152 -29.55 -36.79 -60.55
C VAL A 152 -30.24 -37.54 -61.70
N ARG A 153 -29.66 -37.39 -62.89
CA ARG A 153 -29.89 -38.20 -64.10
C ARG A 153 -29.32 -39.60 -63.87
N HIS A 154 -30.02 -40.62 -64.32
CA HIS A 154 -29.43 -41.83 -64.88
C HIS A 154 -30.35 -42.35 -66.01
N ASP A 155 -29.71 -42.95 -67.02
CA ASP A 155 -30.09 -43.09 -68.44
C ASP A 155 -31.50 -43.58 -68.78
#